data_AF-A0A168N3U7-F1
#
_entry.id   AF-A0A168N3U7-F1
#
_cell.length_a   1.000
_cell.length_b   1.000
_cell.length_c   1.000
_cell.angle_alpha   90.00
_cell.angle_beta   90.00
_cell.angle_gamma   90.00
#
_symmetry.space_group_name_H-M   'P 1'
#
loop_
_entity.id
_entity.type
_entity.pdbx_description
1 polymer ?
#
loop_
_entity_poly.entity_id
_entity_poly.type
_entity_poly.pdbx_seq_one_letter_code
_entity_poly.pdbx_strand_id
1 'polypeptide(L)'
;MLENSILWRRDYRPDELDPEYIKPEAETGKMYFNGFDKCGRPVWIMRPRLQNSKDGERQIKHIVYSLERGIRLMPDLVENLAIIVDFKDSSASHNPSVSTCKKFLDILGNHYPERLGIAFVVKSPWFFFATFKIISPFMDPVTKNKIKFVYDGKEEKENKNTSNEWVHMEDYIEPDQLECDFGGRYNFTYELEPYWSALLEKTGNPYKIIQY
;
A
#
# COMPACT_ATOMS: atom_id res chain seq x y z
N MET A 1 -1.47 20.25 11.99
CA MET A 1 -1.14 19.19 11.00
C MET A 1 0.16 19.48 10.27
N LEU A 2 0.32 20.63 9.61
CA LEU A 2 1.56 20.95 8.87
C LEU A 2 2.79 21.09 9.79
N GLU A 3 2.69 21.88 10.88
CA GLU A 3 3.78 22.05 11.84
C GLU A 3 4.26 20.72 12.44
N ASN A 4 3.33 19.90 12.92
CA ASN A 4 3.63 18.56 13.45
C ASN A 4 4.30 17.67 12.39
N SER A 5 3.90 17.77 11.13
CA SER A 5 4.53 17.02 10.04
C SER A 5 5.94 17.51 9.76
N ILE A 6 6.19 18.83 9.78
CA ILE A 6 7.53 19.39 9.62
C ILE A 6 8.45 18.93 10.76
N LEU A 7 7.99 19.00 12.00
CA LEU A 7 8.73 18.50 13.17
C LEU A 7 9.01 16.99 13.04
N TRP A 8 8.00 16.21 12.68
CA TRP A 8 8.15 14.78 12.46
C TRP A 8 9.15 14.48 11.35
N ARG A 9 9.11 15.17 10.21
CA ARG A 9 10.08 14.96 9.12
C ARG A 9 11.50 15.33 9.53
N ARG A 10 11.68 16.38 10.32
CA ARG A 10 12.99 16.77 10.86
C ARG A 10 13.58 15.70 11.78
N ASP A 11 12.73 15.10 12.61
CA ASP A 11 13.17 14.17 13.66
C ASP A 11 13.24 12.72 13.13
N TYR A 12 12.25 12.29 12.35
CA TYR A 12 12.14 10.93 11.77
C TYR A 12 12.97 10.76 10.49
N ARG A 13 13.13 11.85 9.71
CA ARG A 13 13.89 11.90 8.45
C ARG A 13 13.48 10.80 7.45
N PRO A 14 12.21 10.78 7.01
CA PRO A 14 11.71 9.73 6.11
C PRO A 14 12.47 9.73 4.77
N ASP A 15 12.94 10.89 4.34
CA ASP A 15 13.81 11.08 3.19
C ASP A 15 15.24 10.56 3.43
N GLU A 16 15.75 10.40 4.66
CA GLU A 16 17.11 9.88 4.90
C GLU A 16 17.14 8.36 5.17
N LEU A 17 16.02 7.65 5.00
CA LEU A 17 15.96 6.21 5.25
C LEU A 17 16.90 5.44 4.30
N ASP A 18 17.88 4.75 4.88
CA ASP A 18 18.88 3.96 4.17
C ASP A 18 18.22 2.78 3.43
N PRO A 19 18.31 2.73 2.09
CA PRO A 19 17.80 1.61 1.32
C PRO A 19 18.33 0.25 1.78
N GLU A 20 19.61 0.14 2.15
CA GLU A 20 20.20 -1.16 2.53
C GLU A 20 19.69 -1.64 3.89
N TYR A 21 19.37 -0.71 4.80
CA TYR A 21 18.68 -1.05 6.04
C TYR A 21 17.24 -1.54 5.80
N ILE A 22 16.54 -1.02 4.79
CA ILE A 22 15.15 -1.37 4.47
C ILE A 22 15.05 -2.64 3.61
N LYS A 23 16.01 -2.88 2.71
CA LYS A 23 16.03 -3.97 1.72
C LYS A 23 15.65 -5.35 2.29
N PRO A 24 16.07 -5.77 3.50
CA PRO A 24 15.64 -7.04 4.08
C PRO A 24 14.11 -7.18 4.24
N GLU A 25 13.38 -6.09 4.41
CA GLU A 25 11.91 -6.14 4.47
C GLU A 25 11.25 -6.35 3.09
N ALA A 26 11.97 -6.11 2.00
CA ALA A 26 11.48 -6.23 0.63
C ALA A 26 11.79 -7.61 0.00
N GLU A 27 12.59 -8.46 0.65
CA GLU A 27 13.09 -9.73 0.10
C GLU A 27 12.01 -10.63 -0.48
N THR A 28 10.86 -10.71 0.19
CA THR A 28 9.77 -11.61 -0.19
C THR A 28 8.74 -11.01 -1.14
N GLY A 29 8.88 -9.73 -1.52
CA GLY A 29 7.86 -9.06 -2.33
C GLY A 29 6.54 -8.85 -1.59
N LYS A 30 6.59 -8.72 -0.25
CA LYS A 30 5.39 -8.45 0.56
C LYS A 30 4.77 -7.08 0.28
N MET A 31 5.56 -6.13 -0.21
CA MET A 31 5.11 -4.80 -0.63
C MET A 31 5.96 -4.32 -1.80
N TYR A 32 5.32 -3.85 -2.88
CA TYR A 32 6.02 -3.30 -4.05
C TYR A 32 5.07 -2.50 -4.94
N PHE A 33 5.61 -1.65 -5.81
CA PHE A 33 4.85 -0.92 -6.82
C PHE A 33 4.86 -1.64 -8.16
N ASN A 34 3.71 -1.74 -8.82
CA ASN A 34 3.63 -2.28 -10.16
C ASN A 34 2.39 -1.75 -10.89
N GLY A 35 2.59 -1.07 -12.03
CA GLY A 35 1.51 -0.47 -12.82
C GLY A 35 0.92 0.81 -12.25
N PHE A 36 -0.06 1.35 -12.99
CA PHE A 36 -0.83 2.54 -12.66
C PHE A 36 -2.32 2.30 -12.85
N ASP A 37 -3.15 2.93 -12.00
CA ASP A 37 -4.59 2.94 -12.21
C ASP A 37 -4.99 3.91 -13.36
N LYS A 38 -6.27 3.88 -13.75
CA LYS A 38 -6.80 4.75 -14.83
C LYS A 38 -6.74 6.25 -14.49
N CYS A 39 -6.51 6.61 -13.23
CA CYS A 39 -6.27 7.98 -12.79
C CYS A 39 -4.77 8.33 -12.71
N GLY A 40 -3.88 7.44 -13.16
CA GLY A 40 -2.43 7.65 -13.15
C GLY A 40 -1.78 7.43 -11.78
N ARG A 41 -2.49 6.84 -10.81
CA ARG A 41 -1.95 6.59 -9.47
C ARG A 41 -1.01 5.38 -9.50
N PRO A 42 0.21 5.48 -8.94
CA PRO A 42 1.04 4.29 -8.74
C PRO A 42 0.29 3.25 -7.92
N VAL A 43 0.28 2.01 -8.40
CA VAL A 43 -0.39 0.89 -7.71
C VAL A 43 0.59 0.24 -6.75
N TRP A 44 0.32 0.38 -5.44
CA TRP A 44 1.07 -0.22 -4.36
C TRP A 44 0.45 -1.54 -3.94
N ILE A 45 1.12 -2.65 -4.22
CA ILE A 45 0.64 -4.00 -3.94
C ILE A 45 1.22 -4.47 -2.60
N MET A 46 0.35 -5.00 -1.75
CA MET A 46 0.67 -5.58 -0.45
C MET A 46 0.16 -7.02 -0.36
N ARG A 47 1.02 -7.95 0.06
CA ARG A 47 0.72 -9.39 0.18
C ARG A 47 1.05 -9.86 1.61
N PRO A 48 0.10 -9.78 2.58
CA PRO A 48 0.37 -10.12 3.98
C PRO A 48 0.96 -11.51 4.22
N ARG A 49 0.56 -12.52 3.43
CA ARG A 49 1.13 -13.89 3.46
C ARG A 49 2.65 -13.94 3.32
N LEU A 50 3.27 -12.91 2.74
CA LEU A 50 4.71 -12.84 2.47
C LEU A 50 5.47 -12.11 3.58
N GLN A 51 4.84 -11.81 4.72
CA GLN A 51 5.52 -11.20 5.87
C GLN A 51 6.73 -12.05 6.31
N ASN A 52 7.91 -11.43 6.32
CA ASN A 52 9.20 -12.10 6.51
C ASN A 52 9.96 -11.66 7.77
N SER A 53 9.41 -10.73 8.55
CA SER A 53 10.09 -10.19 9.73
C SER A 53 9.15 -10.04 10.93
N LYS A 54 9.76 -9.89 12.12
CA LYS A 54 9.08 -9.53 13.37
C LYS A 54 9.52 -8.16 13.90
N ASP A 55 10.40 -7.47 13.18
CA ASP A 55 10.91 -6.15 13.55
C ASP A 55 9.86 -5.09 13.21
N GLY A 56 9.06 -4.72 14.20
CA GLY A 56 8.00 -3.74 14.03
C GLY A 56 8.51 -2.34 13.66
N GLU A 57 9.72 -1.96 14.07
CA GLU A 57 10.28 -0.64 13.72
C GLU A 57 10.69 -0.61 12.25
N ARG A 58 11.42 -1.63 11.79
CA ARG A 58 11.85 -1.73 10.40
C ARG A 58 10.66 -1.91 9.45
N GLN A 59 9.60 -2.60 9.87
CA GLN A 59 8.33 -2.68 9.13
C GLN A 59 7.70 -1.30 8.94
N ILE A 60 7.63 -0.48 9.99
CA ILE A 60 7.10 0.89 9.89
C ILE A 60 7.99 1.75 8.99
N LYS A 61 9.33 1.65 9.11
CA LYS A 61 10.26 2.34 8.22
C LYS A 61 10.11 1.90 6.77
N HIS A 62 9.87 0.61 6.49
CA HIS A 62 9.63 0.11 5.13
C HIS A 62 8.33 0.67 4.53
N ILE A 63 7.28 0.81 5.34
CA ILE A 63 6.04 1.47 4.94
C ILE A 63 6.29 2.94 4.58
N VAL A 64 6.96 3.68 5.46
CA VAL A 64 7.28 5.11 5.22
C VAL A 64 8.17 5.27 4.00
N TYR A 65 9.21 4.44 3.88
CA TYR A 65 10.07 4.37 2.72
C TYR A 65 9.26 4.14 1.44
N SER A 66 8.37 3.16 1.44
CA SER A 66 7.51 2.87 0.28
C SER A 66 6.59 4.03 -0.08
N LEU A 67 6.03 4.75 0.90
CA LEU A 67 5.23 5.96 0.66
C LEU A 67 6.04 7.05 -0.03
N GLU A 68 7.24 7.36 0.48
CA GLU A 68 8.14 8.35 -0.13
C GLU A 68 8.53 7.95 -1.56
N ARG A 69 8.77 6.66 -1.80
CA ARG A 69 9.04 6.12 -3.15
C ARG A 69 7.81 6.23 -4.06
N GLY A 70 6.63 5.90 -3.55
CA GLY A 70 5.37 6.00 -4.27
C GLY A 70 5.08 7.44 -4.70
N ILE A 71 5.31 8.42 -3.82
CA ILE A 71 5.15 9.85 -4.15
C ILE A 71 6.05 10.25 -5.33
N ARG A 72 7.27 9.71 -5.41
CA ARG A 72 8.19 9.99 -6.51
C ARG A 72 7.87 9.27 -7.82
N LEU A 73 7.03 8.24 -7.76
CA LEU A 73 6.51 7.56 -8.94
C LEU A 73 5.27 8.24 -9.52
N MET A 74 4.66 9.18 -8.80
CA MET A 74 3.47 9.88 -9.26
C MET A 74 3.80 10.74 -10.49
N PRO A 75 3.03 10.62 -11.59
CA PRO A 75 3.09 11.56 -12.69
C PRO A 75 2.70 12.98 -12.26
N ASP A 76 2.97 13.96 -13.13
CA ASP A 76 2.51 15.33 -12.92
C ASP A 76 1.00 15.38 -12.64
N LEU A 77 0.62 16.21 -11.66
CA LEU A 77 -0.78 16.40 -11.20
C LEU A 77 -1.41 15.20 -10.49
N VAL A 78 -0.69 14.10 -10.29
CA VAL A 78 -1.13 12.97 -9.46
C VAL A 78 -0.56 13.14 -8.05
N GLU A 79 -1.43 13.08 -7.04
CA GLU A 79 -1.03 13.32 -5.65
C GLU A 79 -1.32 12.15 -4.71
N ASN A 80 -1.89 11.06 -5.22
CA ASN A 80 -2.37 9.93 -4.43
C ASN A 80 -2.04 8.57 -5.04
N LEU A 81 -2.11 7.54 -4.19
CA LEU A 81 -1.79 6.16 -4.49
C LEU A 81 -3.07 5.32 -4.66
N ALA A 82 -2.97 4.27 -5.47
CA ALA A 82 -3.90 3.14 -5.43
C ALA A 82 -3.22 2.00 -4.64
N ILE A 83 -3.92 1.39 -3.70
CA ILE A 83 -3.39 0.27 -2.91
C ILE A 83 -4.15 -1.00 -3.26
N ILE A 84 -3.44 -2.12 -3.45
CA ILE A 84 -4.04 -3.45 -3.52
C ILE A 84 -3.53 -4.26 -2.34
N VAL A 85 -4.44 -4.80 -1.52
CA VAL A 85 -4.10 -5.72 -0.43
C VAL A 85 -4.63 -7.10 -0.78
N ASP A 86 -3.72 -8.01 -1.12
CA ASP A 86 -4.01 -9.38 -1.55
C ASP A 86 -3.95 -10.36 -0.37
N PHE A 87 -5.13 -10.74 0.12
CA PHE A 87 -5.25 -11.69 1.22
C PHE A 87 -5.29 -13.16 0.78
N LYS A 88 -4.98 -13.48 -0.50
CA LYS A 88 -4.81 -14.88 -0.94
C LYS A 88 -3.92 -15.63 0.06
N ASP A 89 -4.34 -16.82 0.46
CA ASP A 89 -3.62 -17.73 1.38
C ASP A 89 -3.16 -17.08 2.70
N SER A 90 -3.72 -15.92 3.06
CA SER A 90 -3.37 -15.23 4.29
C SER A 90 -4.11 -15.87 5.47
N SER A 91 -3.41 -16.03 6.58
CA SER A 91 -3.97 -16.46 7.85
C SER A 91 -3.87 -15.34 8.88
N ALA A 92 -4.61 -15.45 9.98
CA ALA A 92 -4.60 -14.45 11.04
C ALA A 92 -3.20 -14.18 11.62
N SER A 93 -2.27 -15.16 11.57
CA SER A 93 -0.89 -14.99 12.05
C SER A 93 -0.01 -14.14 11.12
N HIS A 94 -0.40 -13.97 9.86
CA HIS A 94 0.31 -13.11 8.90
C HIS A 94 -0.13 -11.64 9.00
N ASN A 95 -1.26 -11.37 9.65
CA ASN A 95 -1.73 -10.01 9.81
C ASN A 95 -0.81 -9.21 10.76
N PRO A 96 -0.55 -7.93 10.44
CA PRO A 96 0.09 -7.03 11.40
C PRO A 96 -0.73 -6.96 12.69
N SER A 97 -0.03 -6.76 13.81
CA SER A 97 -0.67 -6.54 15.10
C SER A 97 -1.55 -5.28 15.04
N VAL A 98 -2.57 -5.23 15.91
CA VAL A 98 -3.44 -4.04 16.02
C VAL A 98 -2.63 -2.78 16.33
N SER A 99 -1.53 -2.89 17.09
CA SER A 99 -0.65 -1.75 17.37
C SER A 99 0.12 -1.28 16.14
N THR A 100 0.61 -2.20 15.30
CA THR A 100 1.23 -1.87 14.01
C THR A 100 0.21 -1.21 13.07
N CYS A 101 -1.02 -1.74 12.97
CA CYS A 101 -2.09 -1.12 12.18
C CYS A 101 -2.39 0.31 12.65
N LYS A 102 -2.51 0.52 13.97
CA LYS A 102 -2.76 1.86 14.53
C LYS A 102 -1.62 2.83 14.23
N LYS A 103 -0.37 2.40 14.40
CA LYS A 103 0.80 3.24 14.04
C LYS A 103 0.81 3.60 12.56
N PHE A 104 0.46 2.64 11.69
CA PHE A 104 0.35 2.90 10.26
C PHE A 104 -0.74 3.93 9.95
N LEU A 105 -1.93 3.77 10.51
CA LEU A 105 -3.03 4.73 10.34
C LEU A 105 -2.68 6.11 10.89
N ASP A 106 -1.97 6.17 12.03
CA ASP A 106 -1.53 7.42 12.64
C ASP A 106 -0.52 8.16 11.75
N ILE A 107 0.45 7.44 11.17
CA ILE A 107 1.40 8.01 10.20
C ILE A 107 0.67 8.52 8.96
N LEU A 108 -0.25 7.74 8.40
CA LEU A 108 -1.02 8.15 7.22
C LEU A 108 -1.86 9.39 7.53
N GLY A 109 -2.62 9.38 8.63
CA GLY A 109 -3.51 10.47 8.99
C GLY A 109 -2.80 11.78 9.35
N ASN A 110 -1.68 11.69 10.08
CA ASN A 110 -0.99 12.88 10.57
C ASN A 110 0.08 13.42 9.63
N HIS A 111 0.73 12.58 8.82
CA HIS A 111 1.93 12.94 8.07
C HIS A 111 1.81 12.72 6.56
N TYR A 112 0.87 11.90 6.10
CA TYR A 112 0.58 11.68 4.67
C TYR A 112 -0.92 11.87 4.36
N PRO A 113 -1.54 12.98 4.81
CA PRO A 113 -2.97 13.19 4.61
C PRO A 113 -3.31 13.21 3.11
N GLU A 114 -4.48 12.68 2.76
CA GLU A 114 -5.00 12.60 1.39
C GLU A 114 -4.10 11.89 0.36
N ARG A 115 -3.08 11.14 0.79
CA ARG A 115 -2.25 10.31 -0.12
C ARG A 115 -2.91 9.01 -0.55
N LEU A 116 -3.95 8.55 0.14
CA LEU A 116 -4.76 7.41 -0.30
C LEU A 116 -5.82 7.89 -1.30
N GLY A 117 -5.78 7.40 -2.53
CA GLY A 117 -6.81 7.62 -3.53
C GLY A 117 -7.88 6.53 -3.50
N ILE A 118 -7.44 5.27 -3.50
CA ILE A 118 -8.31 4.08 -3.43
C ILE A 118 -7.54 2.88 -2.83
N ALA A 119 -8.23 1.99 -2.13
CA ALA A 119 -7.67 0.74 -1.63
C ALA A 119 -8.57 -0.44 -2.01
N PHE A 120 -8.00 -1.45 -2.66
CA PHE A 120 -8.68 -2.69 -3.03
C PHE A 120 -8.32 -3.80 -2.04
N VAL A 121 -9.32 -4.47 -1.49
CA VAL A 121 -9.17 -5.66 -0.65
C VAL A 121 -9.52 -6.88 -1.50
N VAL A 122 -8.51 -7.67 -1.85
CA VAL A 122 -8.64 -8.83 -2.74
C VAL A 122 -8.63 -10.11 -1.93
N LYS A 123 -9.52 -11.06 -2.28
CA LYS A 123 -9.64 -12.39 -1.65
C LYS A 123 -9.75 -12.30 -0.13
N SER A 124 -10.57 -11.37 0.38
CA SER A 124 -10.70 -11.09 1.81
C SER A 124 -11.19 -12.32 2.58
N PRO A 125 -10.42 -12.88 3.53
CA PRO A 125 -10.86 -14.00 4.34
C PRO A 125 -11.86 -13.55 5.40
N TRP A 126 -12.63 -14.48 5.95
CA TRP A 126 -13.67 -14.18 6.95
C TRP A 126 -13.13 -13.40 8.17
N PHE A 127 -11.89 -13.66 8.59
CA PHE A 127 -11.28 -12.99 9.75
C PHE A 127 -10.91 -11.53 9.47
N PHE A 128 -10.71 -11.13 8.21
CA PHE A 128 -10.39 -9.75 7.85
C PHE A 128 -11.49 -8.80 8.31
N PHE A 129 -12.76 -9.18 8.16
CA PHE A 129 -13.90 -8.37 8.59
C PHE A 129 -13.88 -8.08 10.10
N ALA A 130 -13.42 -9.03 10.91
CA ALA A 130 -13.24 -8.81 12.35
C ALA A 130 -12.12 -7.79 12.63
N THR A 131 -10.96 -7.93 11.98
CA THR A 131 -9.86 -6.95 12.10
C THR A 131 -10.29 -5.58 11.59
N PHE A 132 -10.99 -5.51 10.46
CA PHE A 132 -11.50 -4.27 9.86
C PHE A 132 -12.48 -3.56 10.81
N LYS A 133 -13.37 -4.29 11.47
CA LYS A 133 -14.26 -3.74 12.50
C LYS A 133 -13.50 -3.13 13.69
N ILE A 134 -12.33 -3.67 14.04
CA ILE A 134 -11.48 -3.14 15.12
C ILE A 134 -10.74 -1.87 14.70
N ILE A 135 -10.25 -1.79 13.45
CA ILE A 135 -9.43 -0.66 12.97
C ILE A 135 -10.25 0.48 12.35
N SER A 136 -11.43 0.19 11.79
CA SER A 136 -12.27 1.18 11.10
C SER A 136 -12.72 2.37 11.97
N PRO A 137 -12.88 2.28 13.31
CA PRO A 137 -13.17 3.46 14.14
C PRO A 137 -12.04 4.50 14.16
N PHE A 138 -10.84 4.13 13.75
CA PHE A 138 -9.68 5.03 13.64
C PHE A 138 -9.54 5.65 12.24
N MET A 139 -10.48 5.36 11.33
CA MET A 139 -10.54 5.93 9.99
C MET A 139 -11.68 6.94 9.92
N ASP A 140 -11.44 8.10 9.32
CA ASP A 140 -12.51 9.02 8.98
C ASP A 140 -13.41 8.43 7.87
N PRO A 141 -14.64 8.93 7.69
CA PRO A 141 -15.57 8.40 6.69
C PRO A 141 -15.04 8.46 5.24
N VAL A 142 -14.24 9.46 4.89
CA VAL A 142 -13.66 9.59 3.53
C VAL A 142 -12.64 8.48 3.30
N THR A 143 -11.73 8.27 4.24
CA THR A 143 -10.76 7.16 4.19
C THR A 143 -11.46 5.81 4.11
N LYS A 144 -12.51 5.60 4.91
CA LYS A 144 -13.27 4.35 4.88
C LYS A 144 -13.96 4.13 3.52
N ASN A 145 -14.50 5.17 2.90
CA ASN A 145 -15.19 5.06 1.60
C ASN A 145 -14.23 4.78 0.43
N LYS A 146 -12.94 5.10 0.58
CA LYS A 146 -11.87 4.76 -0.39
C LYS A 146 -11.53 3.26 -0.40
N ILE A 147 -11.96 2.49 0.61
CA ILE A 147 -11.73 1.05 0.68
C ILE A 147 -12.84 0.31 -0.08
N LYS A 148 -12.45 -0.46 -1.10
CA LYS A 148 -13.31 -1.28 -1.94
C LYS A 148 -12.95 -2.74 -1.77
N PHE A 149 -13.95 -3.60 -1.69
CA PHE A 149 -13.77 -5.05 -1.72
C PHE A 149 -13.83 -5.52 -3.18
N VAL A 150 -13.07 -6.55 -3.51
CA VAL A 150 -13.01 -7.05 -4.89
C VAL A 150 -13.77 -8.37 -4.98
N TYR A 151 -14.64 -8.49 -5.98
CA TYR A 151 -15.34 -9.74 -6.25
C TYR A 151 -14.33 -10.85 -6.64
N ASP A 152 -14.51 -12.04 -6.06
CA ASP A 152 -13.67 -13.21 -6.37
C ASP A 152 -14.35 -14.06 -7.44
N GLY A 153 -13.97 -13.81 -8.70
CA GLY A 153 -14.55 -14.49 -9.86
C GLY A 153 -15.84 -13.84 -10.38
N LYS A 154 -16.63 -14.59 -11.15
CA LYS A 154 -17.81 -14.08 -11.88
C LYS A 154 -19.05 -13.88 -11.00
N GLU A 155 -19.09 -14.45 -9.80
CA GLU A 155 -20.24 -14.34 -8.92
C GLU A 155 -20.06 -13.17 -7.96
N GLU A 156 -20.91 -12.15 -8.13
CA GLU A 156 -20.96 -10.99 -7.26
C GLU A 156 -21.64 -11.34 -5.93
N LYS A 157 -20.88 -11.93 -5.01
CA LYS A 157 -21.33 -12.26 -3.66
C LYS A 157 -20.80 -11.26 -2.66
N GLU A 158 -21.63 -10.29 -2.31
CA GLU A 158 -21.31 -9.33 -1.26
C GLU A 158 -21.29 -9.98 0.13
N ASN A 159 -20.33 -9.57 0.96
CA ASN A 159 -20.31 -9.95 2.36
C ASN A 159 -21.05 -8.91 3.22
N LYS A 160 -22.16 -9.31 3.83
CA LYS A 160 -22.98 -8.46 4.72
C LYS A 160 -22.25 -7.96 5.98
N ASN A 161 -21.05 -8.45 6.27
CA ASN A 161 -20.23 -7.99 7.39
C ASN A 161 -19.50 -6.67 7.12
N THR A 162 -19.62 -6.10 5.92
CA THR A 162 -19.10 -4.77 5.59
C THR A 162 -20.15 -3.93 4.90
N SER A 163 -20.10 -2.62 5.12
CA SER A 163 -20.90 -1.62 4.39
C SER A 163 -20.13 -1.00 3.22
N ASN A 164 -18.89 -1.44 3.01
CA ASN A 164 -18.05 -0.96 1.92
C ASN A 164 -18.47 -1.59 0.60
N GLU A 165 -18.30 -0.83 -0.47
CA GLU A 165 -18.63 -1.21 -1.84
C GLU A 165 -17.74 -2.36 -2.33
N TRP A 166 -18.33 -3.22 -3.15
CA TRP A 166 -17.67 -4.29 -3.88
C TRP A 166 -17.55 -3.91 -5.35
N VAL A 167 -16.39 -4.20 -5.97
CA VAL A 167 -16.07 -3.72 -7.32
C VAL A 167 -15.28 -4.75 -8.12
N HIS A 168 -15.23 -4.57 -9.44
CA HIS A 168 -14.25 -5.20 -10.32
C HIS A 168 -13.03 -4.29 -10.48
N MET A 169 -11.82 -4.82 -10.35
CA MET A 169 -10.61 -3.99 -10.46
C MET A 169 -10.38 -3.43 -11.87
N GLU A 170 -10.90 -4.10 -12.90
CA GLU A 170 -10.82 -3.65 -14.29
C GLU A 170 -11.58 -2.33 -14.55
N ASP A 171 -12.51 -1.95 -13.67
CA ASP A 171 -13.17 -0.64 -13.73
C ASP A 171 -12.18 0.49 -13.43
N TYR A 172 -11.15 0.21 -12.63
CA TYR A 172 -10.21 1.19 -12.09
C TYR A 172 -8.79 1.08 -12.64
N ILE A 173 -8.36 -0.11 -13.09
CA ILE A 173 -7.00 -0.38 -13.55
C ILE A 173 -7.08 -1.04 -14.92
N GLU A 174 -6.35 -0.51 -15.90
CA GLU A 174 -6.26 -1.12 -17.23
C GLU A 174 -5.67 -2.55 -17.11
N PRO A 175 -6.19 -3.55 -17.83
CA PRO A 175 -5.72 -4.92 -17.67
C PRO A 175 -4.22 -5.09 -17.93
N ASP A 176 -3.62 -4.32 -18.85
CA ASP A 176 -2.18 -4.37 -19.11
C ASP A 176 -1.32 -3.71 -18.00
N GLN A 177 -1.95 -3.02 -17.06
CA GLN A 177 -1.34 -2.46 -15.85
C GLN A 177 -1.65 -3.28 -14.60
N LEU A 178 -2.43 -4.35 -14.72
CA LEU A 178 -2.87 -5.18 -13.61
C LEU A 178 -2.27 -6.59 -13.72
N GLU A 179 -1.78 -7.12 -12.60
CA GLU A 179 -1.17 -8.46 -12.59
C GLU A 179 -2.20 -9.57 -12.90
N CYS A 180 -1.73 -10.66 -13.50
CA CYS A 180 -2.56 -11.85 -13.75
C CYS A 180 -3.17 -12.42 -12.45
N ASP A 181 -2.50 -12.28 -11.31
CA ASP A 181 -2.99 -12.69 -9.97
C ASP A 181 -4.29 -11.96 -9.56
N PHE A 182 -4.59 -10.86 -10.24
CA PHE A 182 -5.70 -9.94 -10.02
C PHE A 182 -6.68 -9.91 -11.20
N GLY A 183 -6.51 -10.78 -12.20
CA GLY A 183 -7.37 -10.83 -13.39
C GLY A 183 -6.93 -9.90 -14.53
N GLY A 184 -5.78 -9.25 -14.42
CA GLY A 184 -5.18 -8.48 -15.50
C GLY A 184 -4.40 -9.33 -16.50
N ARG A 185 -3.58 -8.67 -17.33
CA ARG A 185 -2.76 -9.25 -18.40
C ARG A 185 -1.26 -9.08 -18.17
N TYR A 186 -0.86 -8.38 -17.10
CA TYR A 186 0.55 -8.15 -16.81
C TYR A 186 1.15 -9.36 -16.07
N ASN A 187 1.96 -10.14 -16.77
CA ASN A 187 2.64 -11.29 -16.17
C ASN A 187 3.88 -10.82 -15.41
N PHE A 188 3.77 -10.71 -14.09
CA PHE A 188 4.84 -10.24 -13.22
C PHE A 188 5.25 -11.31 -12.21
N THR A 189 6.56 -11.47 -12.02
CA THR A 189 7.13 -12.25 -10.93
C THR A 189 8.10 -11.34 -10.19
N TYR A 190 7.89 -11.20 -8.88
CA TYR A 190 8.75 -10.37 -8.06
C TYR A 190 10.11 -11.05 -7.86
N GLU A 191 11.17 -10.33 -8.22
CA GLU A 191 12.56 -10.69 -7.93
C GLU A 191 13.23 -9.49 -7.26
N LEU A 192 13.81 -9.69 -6.07
CA LEU A 192 14.30 -8.60 -5.22
C LEU A 192 15.29 -7.68 -5.95
N GLU A 193 16.38 -8.24 -6.48
CA GLU A 193 17.48 -7.44 -7.04
C GLU A 193 17.07 -6.58 -8.24
N PRO A 194 16.41 -7.12 -9.30
CA PRO A 194 15.99 -6.28 -10.42
C PRO A 194 14.92 -5.27 -10.02
N TYR A 195 13.96 -5.65 -9.15
CA TYR A 195 12.94 -4.72 -8.67
C TYR A 195 13.55 -3.58 -7.85
N TRP A 196 14.38 -3.92 -6.87
CA TRP A 196 14.96 -2.94 -5.94
C TRP A 196 15.84 -1.93 -6.68
N SER A 197 16.64 -2.43 -7.63
CA SER A 197 17.48 -1.58 -8.49
C SER A 197 16.63 -0.63 -9.33
N ALA A 198 15.58 -1.14 -9.99
CA ALA A 198 14.68 -0.34 -10.82
C ALA A 198 13.91 0.71 -10.00
N LEU A 199 13.48 0.37 -8.78
CA LEU A 199 12.81 1.29 -7.87
C LEU A 199 13.74 2.46 -7.49
N LEU A 200 14.98 2.17 -7.13
CA LEU A 200 15.99 3.18 -6.78
C LEU A 200 16.36 4.05 -7.98
N GLU A 201 16.48 3.46 -9.17
CA GLU A 201 16.76 4.21 -10.41
C GLU A 201 15.62 5.21 -10.71
N LYS A 202 14.37 4.75 -10.67
CA LYS A 202 13.19 5.58 -10.99
C LYS A 202 12.93 6.68 -9.98
N THR A 203 13.20 6.43 -8.70
CA THR A 203 12.89 7.37 -7.61
C THR A 203 14.11 8.17 -7.16
N GLY A 204 15.30 7.84 -7.68
CA GLY A 204 16.57 8.48 -7.38
C GLY A 204 16.96 8.43 -5.90
N ASN A 205 18.02 9.16 -5.58
CA ASN A 205 18.38 9.41 -4.18
C ASN A 205 17.45 10.45 -3.57
N PRO A 206 17.11 10.31 -2.28
CA PRO A 206 16.18 11.21 -1.61
C PRO A 206 16.61 12.69 -1.63
N TYR A 207 17.90 12.95 -1.77
CA TYR A 207 18.50 14.29 -1.78
C TYR A 207 18.40 15.09 -3.08
N LYS A 208 17.69 14.61 -4.12
CA LYS A 208 17.43 15.49 -5.28
C LYS A 208 16.47 16.60 -4.83
N ILE A 209 17.07 17.76 -4.55
CA ILE A 209 16.41 19.07 -4.51
C ILE A 209 15.48 19.10 -5.72
N ILE A 210 14.17 19.14 -5.48
CA ILE A 210 13.20 19.47 -6.52
C ILE A 210 13.51 20.91 -6.86
N GLN A 211 14.24 21.13 -7.96
CA GLN A 211 14.42 22.46 -8.51
C GLN A 211 13.06 22.84 -9.11
N TYR A 212 12.36 23.74 -8.42
CA TYR A 212 11.20 24.44 -8.95
C TYR A 212 11.61 25.34 -10.12
#